data_AF-A0A3N2MAS5-F1
#
_entry.id   AF-A0A3N2MAS5-F1
#
_cell.length_a   1.000
_cell.length_b   1.000
_cell.length_c   1.000
_cell.angle_alpha   90.00
_cell.angle_beta   90.00
_cell.angle_gamma   90.00
#
_symmetry.space_group_name_H-M   'P 1'
#
loop_
_entity.id
_entity.type
_entity.pdbx_description
1 polymer ?
#
loop_
_entity_poly.entity_id
_entity_poly.type
_entity_poly.pdbx_seq_one_letter_code
_entity_poly.pdbx_strand_id
1 'polypeptide(L)'
;MDIYLDVRAYVADVFGGNPEDVSLDWNAVGACIHYFDNRRNIQFRLWERSEGHLGIPDMTLIVINISVRGIKETARSEMTAFVHWLQQTAKINGFLHFADENHEPLTTDQVPGCRIACYRL
;
A
#
# COMPACT_ATOMS: atom_id res chain seq x y z
N MET A 1 7.11 -14.60 -4.47
CA MET A 1 6.14 -13.80 -5.24
C MET A 1 6.68 -12.38 -5.25
N ASP A 2 6.36 -11.57 -6.25
CA ASP A 2 6.92 -10.22 -6.38
C ASP A 2 5.75 -9.23 -6.46
N ILE A 3 5.55 -8.49 -5.36
CA ILE A 3 4.44 -7.56 -5.21
C ILE A 3 4.44 -6.47 -6.30
N TYR A 4 5.57 -6.11 -6.90
CA TYR A 4 5.61 -5.20 -8.04
C TYR A 4 4.93 -5.82 -9.26
N LEU A 5 5.21 -7.08 -9.57
CA LEU A 5 4.56 -7.81 -10.66
C LEU A 5 3.08 -8.04 -10.38
N ASP A 6 2.72 -8.32 -9.13
CA ASP A 6 1.33 -8.49 -8.71
C ASP A 6 0.51 -7.20 -8.94
N VAL A 7 1.10 -6.03 -8.63
CA VAL A 7 0.46 -4.72 -8.88
C VAL A 7 0.28 -4.45 -10.36
N ARG A 8 1.29 -4.76 -11.18
CA ARG A 8 1.18 -4.62 -12.65
C ARG A 8 0.06 -5.48 -13.22
N ALA A 9 -0.04 -6.74 -12.77
CA ALA A 9 -1.13 -7.63 -13.15
C ALA A 9 -2.49 -7.07 -12.71
N TYR A 10 -2.61 -6.59 -11.46
CA TYR A 10 -3.84 -5.99 -10.96
C TYR A 10 -4.27 -4.75 -11.77
N VAL A 11 -3.33 -3.89 -12.15
CA VAL A 11 -3.59 -2.72 -12.98
C VAL A 11 -4.15 -3.13 -14.34
N ALA A 12 -3.56 -4.15 -14.99
CA ALA A 12 -4.05 -4.64 -16.28
C ALA A 12 -5.43 -5.31 -16.17
N ASP A 13 -5.56 -6.25 -15.22
CA ASP A 13 -6.71 -7.15 -15.16
C ASP A 13 -7.93 -6.54 -14.48
N VAL A 14 -7.73 -5.67 -13.48
CA VAL A 14 -8.81 -5.10 -12.66
C VAL A 14 -9.09 -3.66 -13.02
N PHE A 15 -8.05 -2.83 -13.19
CA PHE A 15 -8.26 -1.42 -13.55
C PHE A 15 -8.42 -1.19 -15.06
N GLY A 16 -8.05 -2.16 -15.90
CA GLY A 16 -7.97 -1.99 -17.35
C GLY A 16 -6.91 -0.96 -17.77
N GLY A 17 -5.92 -0.73 -16.90
CA GLY A 17 -4.84 0.23 -17.10
C GLY A 17 -3.65 -0.39 -17.82
N ASN A 18 -2.69 0.45 -18.20
CA ASN A 18 -1.43 -0.01 -18.78
C ASN A 18 -0.46 -0.44 -17.66
N PRO A 19 -0.01 -1.71 -17.61
CA PRO A 19 0.92 -2.18 -16.58
C PRO A 19 2.30 -1.51 -16.63
N GLU A 20 2.67 -0.87 -17.75
CA GLU A 20 3.91 -0.09 -17.86
C GLU A 20 3.84 1.26 -17.14
N ASP A 21 2.63 1.71 -16.77
CA ASP A 21 2.45 2.96 -16.01
C ASP A 21 2.71 2.77 -14.50
N VAL A 22 3.06 1.54 -14.08
CA VAL A 22 3.46 1.22 -12.70
C VAL A 22 4.97 1.41 -12.54
N SER A 23 5.37 2.39 -11.74
CA SER A 23 6.77 2.63 -11.41
C SER A 23 7.19 1.94 -10.11
N LEU A 24 8.48 1.60 -10.02
CA LEU A 24 9.12 1.02 -8.85
C LEU A 24 10.43 1.77 -8.59
N ASP A 25 10.50 2.45 -7.45
CA ASP A 25 11.66 3.24 -7.04
C ASP A 25 12.28 2.66 -5.78
N TRP A 26 13.53 2.18 -5.88
CA TRP A 26 14.27 1.59 -4.76
C TRP A 26 15.03 2.66 -3.96
N ASN A 27 15.11 2.45 -2.65
CA ASN A 27 15.95 3.22 -1.75
C ASN A 27 16.57 2.29 -0.68
N ALA A 28 17.30 2.86 0.27
CA ALA A 28 18.04 2.09 1.28
C ALA A 28 17.16 1.27 2.24
N VAL A 29 15.87 1.58 2.37
CA VAL A 29 14.94 0.91 3.30
C VAL A 29 13.94 -0.03 2.61
N GLY A 30 13.91 -0.02 1.27
CA GLY A 30 13.05 -0.87 0.45
C GLY A 30 12.63 -0.19 -0.85
N ALA A 31 11.36 -0.28 -1.22
CA ALA A 31 10.84 0.27 -2.48
C ALA A 31 9.60 1.15 -2.31
N CYS A 32 9.36 2.04 -3.26
CA CYS A 32 8.11 2.76 -3.44
C CYS A 32 7.48 2.32 -4.76
N ILE A 33 6.19 2.00 -4.72
CA ILE A 33 5.40 1.68 -5.92
C ILE A 33 4.42 2.81 -6.16
N HIS A 34 4.31 3.21 -7.42
CA HIS A 34 3.38 4.24 -7.84
C HIS A 34 2.59 3.79 -9.07
N TYR A 35 1.32 4.19 -9.11
CA TYR A 35 0.47 4.10 -10.28
C TYR A 35 -0.48 5.28 -10.31
N PHE A 36 -0.56 5.95 -11.45
CA PHE A 36 -1.46 7.07 -11.66
C PHE A 36 -2.15 6.96 -13.00
N ASP A 37 -3.46 7.12 -13.01
CA ASP A 37 -4.24 7.33 -14.23
C ASP A 37 -5.22 8.50 -14.04
N ASN A 38 -6.13 8.69 -14.99
CA ASN A 38 -7.11 9.78 -14.93
C ASN A 38 -8.09 9.70 -13.74
N ARG A 39 -8.20 8.54 -13.10
CA ARG A 39 -9.12 8.22 -11.99
C ARG A 39 -8.41 7.83 -10.70
N ARG A 40 -7.28 7.13 -10.76
CA ARG A 40 -6.59 6.58 -9.59
C ARG A 40 -5.26 7.26 -9.36
N ASN A 41 -4.95 7.46 -8.08
CA ASN A 41 -3.64 7.86 -7.61
C ASN A 41 -3.28 6.94 -6.46
N ILE A 42 -2.31 6.07 -6.72
CA ILE A 42 -1.89 4.98 -5.84
C ILE A 42 -0.39 5.10 -5.60
N GLN A 43 -0.03 5.15 -4.33
CA GLN A 43 1.34 5.23 -3.86
C GLN A 43 1.46 4.53 -2.51
N PHE A 44 2.40 3.61 -2.41
CA PHE A 44 2.73 2.93 -1.16
C PHE A 44 4.20 2.50 -1.15
N ARG A 45 4.73 2.31 0.06
CA ARG A 45 6.09 1.84 0.31
C ARG A 45 6.09 0.41 0.81
N LEU A 46 7.16 -0.28 0.46
CA LEU A 46 7.49 -1.62 0.91
C LEU A 46 8.77 -1.49 1.74
N TRP A 47 8.64 -1.40 3.06
CA TRP A 47 9.79 -1.25 3.95
C TRP A 47 10.19 -2.61 4.50
N GLU A 48 11.33 -3.10 4.03
CA GLU A 48 11.93 -4.35 4.52
C GLU A 48 12.68 -4.11 5.83
N ARG A 49 13.35 -2.96 5.94
CA ARG A 49 14.08 -2.53 7.14
C ARG A 49 13.76 -1.08 7.46
N SER A 50 13.01 -0.86 8.54
CA SER A 50 12.59 0.50 8.93
C SER A 50 13.66 1.27 9.70
N GLU A 51 14.62 0.55 10.28
CA GLU A 51 15.62 1.09 11.22
C GLU A 51 15.01 1.93 12.37
N GLY A 52 13.76 1.65 12.72
CA GLY A 52 13.01 2.38 13.75
C GLY A 52 12.49 3.75 13.31
N HIS A 53 12.56 4.11 12.03
CA HIS A 53 11.98 5.34 11.51
C HIS A 53 10.46 5.40 11.81
N LEU A 54 10.00 6.50 12.40
CA LEU A 54 8.62 6.70 12.88
C LEU A 54 8.11 5.63 13.88
N GLY A 55 9.01 4.82 14.45
CA GLY A 55 8.63 3.66 15.27
C GLY A 55 7.94 2.55 14.46
N ILE A 56 8.05 2.57 13.13
CA ILE A 56 7.48 1.56 12.25
C ILE A 56 8.34 0.28 12.37
N PRO A 57 7.76 -0.92 12.47
CA PRO A 57 8.52 -2.16 12.46
C PRO A 57 9.04 -2.52 11.06
N ASP A 58 10.02 -3.43 11.00
CA ASP A 58 10.46 -4.03 9.74
C ASP A 58 9.31 -4.78 9.05
N MET A 59 9.47 -5.04 7.75
CA MET A 59 8.48 -5.73 6.92
C MET A 59 7.10 -5.08 6.98
N THR A 60 7.04 -3.77 6.76
CA THR A 60 5.80 -2.96 6.77
C THR A 60 5.47 -2.44 5.38
N LEU A 61 4.23 -2.65 4.93
CA LEU A 61 3.67 -1.93 3.80
C LEU A 61 3.03 -0.62 4.31
N ILE A 62 3.44 0.52 3.76
CA ILE A 62 2.97 1.84 4.18
C ILE A 62 2.21 2.50 3.03
N VAL A 63 0.92 2.74 3.21
CA VAL A 63 0.13 3.53 2.27
C VAL A 63 0.48 5.01 2.41
N ILE A 64 0.87 5.64 1.29
CA ILE A 64 1.10 7.09 1.20
C ILE A 64 -0.15 7.77 0.63
N ASN A 65 -0.72 7.21 -0.43
CA ASN A 65 -1.93 7.74 -1.05
C ASN A 65 -2.64 6.62 -1.81
N ILE A 66 -3.91 6.41 -1.53
CA ILE A 66 -4.80 5.61 -2.38
C ILE A 66 -6.06 6.43 -2.54
N SER A 67 -6.25 6.99 -3.73
CA SER A 67 -7.43 7.78 -4.06
C SER A 67 -8.00 7.35 -5.40
N VAL A 68 -9.32 7.24 -5.45
CA VAL A 68 -10.09 6.89 -6.63
C VAL A 68 -11.12 7.99 -6.86
N ARG A 69 -11.13 8.57 -8.06
CA ARG A 69 -12.07 9.60 -8.51
C ARG A 69 -13.22 8.95 -9.26
N GLY A 70 -14.44 9.45 -9.03
CA GLY A 70 -15.63 8.99 -9.73
C GLY A 70 -16.88 9.11 -8.87
N ILE A 71 -17.92 8.36 -9.25
CA ILE A 71 -19.15 8.25 -8.46
C ILE A 71 -18.80 7.70 -7.08
N LYS A 72 -19.19 8.42 -6.02
CA LYS A 72 -18.75 8.17 -4.63
C LYS A 72 -18.84 6.70 -4.21
N GLU A 73 -19.95 6.04 -4.49
CA GLU A 73 -20.17 4.64 -4.08
C GLU A 73 -19.25 3.66 -4.83
N THR A 74 -19.12 3.85 -6.14
CA THR A 74 -18.23 3.04 -6.98
C THR A 74 -16.76 3.27 -6.61
N ALA A 75 -16.36 4.53 -6.41
CA ALA A 75 -15.01 4.88 -6.01
C ALA A 75 -14.66 4.30 -4.63
N ARG A 76 -15.59 4.35 -3.67
CA ARG A 76 -15.42 3.74 -2.34
C ARG A 76 -15.27 2.23 -2.44
N SER A 77 -16.09 1.58 -3.25
CA SER A 77 -16.05 0.13 -3.46
C SER A 77 -14.73 -0.31 -4.11
N GLU A 78 -14.28 0.40 -5.16
CA GLU A 78 -13.01 0.14 -5.84
C GLU A 78 -11.82 0.32 -4.87
N MET A 79 -11.79 1.42 -4.12
CA MET A 79 -10.76 1.68 -3.13
C MET A 79 -10.71 0.60 -2.05
N THR A 80 -11.89 0.18 -1.54
CA THR A 80 -11.98 -0.86 -0.52
C THR A 80 -11.48 -2.21 -1.04
N ALA A 81 -11.87 -2.58 -2.27
CA ALA A 81 -11.41 -3.80 -2.92
C ALA A 81 -9.89 -3.81 -3.14
N PHE A 82 -9.34 -2.69 -3.61
CA PHE A 82 -7.90 -2.56 -3.82
C PHE A 82 -7.11 -2.65 -2.51
N VAL A 83 -7.52 -1.92 -1.46
CA VAL A 83 -6.84 -1.97 -0.15
C VAL A 83 -6.88 -3.38 0.44
N HIS A 84 -8.03 -4.06 0.36
CA HIS A 84 -8.15 -5.44 0.82
C HIS A 84 -7.22 -6.38 0.03
N TRP A 85 -7.21 -6.28 -1.30
CA TRP A 85 -6.30 -7.05 -2.14
C TRP A 85 -4.82 -6.77 -1.81
N LEU A 86 -4.47 -5.50 -1.56
CA LEU A 86 -3.11 -5.08 -1.24
C LEU A 86 -2.64 -5.68 0.09
N GLN A 87 -3.48 -5.68 1.12
CA GLN A 87 -3.19 -6.34 2.40
C GLN A 87 -2.93 -7.83 2.24
N GLN A 88 -3.77 -8.54 1.50
CA GLN A 88 -3.60 -9.98 1.26
C GLN A 88 -2.32 -10.27 0.48
N THR A 89 -2.05 -9.47 -0.56
CA THR A 89 -0.86 -9.60 -1.41
C THR A 89 0.41 -9.31 -0.61
N ALA A 90 0.41 -8.27 0.22
CA ALA A 90 1.51 -7.96 1.13
C ALA A 90 1.80 -9.12 2.08
N LYS A 91 0.77 -9.69 2.69
CA LYS A 91 0.88 -10.84 3.59
C LYS A 91 1.48 -12.07 2.89
N ILE A 92 1.03 -12.39 1.67
CA ILE A 92 1.58 -13.49 0.86
C ILE A 92 3.06 -13.24 0.52
N ASN A 93 3.43 -11.98 0.31
CA ASN A 93 4.80 -11.55 0.02
C ASN A 93 5.67 -11.37 1.29
N GLY A 94 5.19 -11.76 2.46
CA GLY A 94 5.98 -11.80 3.70
C GLY A 94 5.99 -10.50 4.51
N PHE A 95 5.21 -9.49 4.12
CA PHE A 95 4.99 -8.32 4.96
C PHE A 95 4.14 -8.69 6.18
N LEU A 96 4.50 -8.13 7.33
CA LEU A 96 3.89 -8.45 8.62
C LEU A 96 2.93 -7.36 9.09
N HIS A 97 3.13 -6.14 8.60
CA HIS A 97 2.41 -4.97 9.06
C HIS A 97 1.89 -4.14 7.90
N PHE A 98 0.79 -3.46 8.15
CA PHE A 98 0.18 -2.50 7.23
C PHE A 98 0.00 -1.19 7.97
N ALA A 99 0.49 -0.11 7.37
CA ALA A 99 0.44 1.22 7.92
C ALA A 99 -0.15 2.21 6.93
N ASP A 100 -0.72 3.30 7.46
CA ASP A 100 -1.24 4.41 6.68
C ASP A 100 -0.59 5.71 7.19
N GLU A 101 0.20 6.35 6.34
CA GLU A 101 1.00 7.53 6.68
C GLU A 101 0.13 8.76 7.01
N ASN A 102 -1.13 8.78 6.56
CA ASN A 102 -2.03 9.94 6.74
C ASN A 102 -2.95 9.82 7.95
N HIS A 103 -2.90 8.70 8.68
CA HIS A 103 -3.80 8.45 9.80
C HIS A 103 -3.04 8.37 11.13
N GLU A 104 -3.64 8.95 12.16
CA GLU A 104 -3.14 8.85 13.53
C GLU A 104 -3.18 7.39 14.04
N PRO A 105 -2.41 7.06 15.09
CA PRO A 105 -2.43 5.73 15.70
C PRO A 105 -3.85 5.23 16.00
N LEU A 106 -4.08 3.94 15.73
CA LEU A 106 -5.39 3.32 15.92
C LEU A 106 -5.72 3.19 17.41
N THR A 107 -7.01 3.24 17.73
CA THR A 107 -7.49 2.99 19.10
C THR A 107 -7.44 1.50 19.47
N THR A 108 -7.50 0.61 18.48
CA THR A 108 -7.45 -0.85 18.61
C THR A 108 -6.43 -1.43 17.62
N ASP A 109 -5.78 -2.53 18.00
CA ASP A 109 -4.83 -3.28 17.17
C ASP A 109 -3.58 -2.51 16.70
N GLN A 110 -3.35 -1.33 17.25
CA GLN A 110 -2.18 -0.50 16.98
C GLN A 110 -0.89 -1.21 17.41
N VAL A 111 0.12 -1.22 16.55
CA VAL A 111 1.47 -1.65 16.88
C VAL A 111 2.09 -0.67 17.89
N PRO A 112 2.52 -1.12 19.08
CA PRO A 112 3.08 -0.25 20.10
C PRO A 112 4.28 0.56 19.60
N GLY A 113 4.28 1.87 19.90
CA GLY A 113 5.37 2.78 19.55
C GLY A 113 5.31 3.37 18.14
N CYS A 114 4.46 2.83 17.25
CA CYS A 114 4.27 3.41 15.93
C CYS A 114 3.47 4.71 16.00
N ARG A 115 3.95 5.76 15.31
CA ARG A 115 3.41 7.12 15.36
C ARG A 115 2.29 7.40 14.36
N ILE A 116 2.03 6.45 13.47
CA ILE A 116 0.95 6.47 12.47
C ILE A 116 0.08 5.23 12.67
N ALA A 117 -1.09 5.18 12.03
CA ALA A 117 -1.92 3.99 12.00
C ALA A 117 -1.08 2.81 11.49
N CYS A 118 -0.94 1.76 12.28
CA CYS A 118 -0.15 0.59 11.95
C CYS A 118 -0.66 -0.62 12.71
N TYR A 119 -0.96 -1.70 11.99
CA TYR A 119 -1.48 -2.94 12.57
C TYR A 119 -0.86 -4.15 11.88
N ARG A 120 -1.01 -5.31 12.51
CA ARG A 120 -0.50 -6.58 12.00
C ARG A 120 -1.45 -7.18 10.96
N LEU A 121 -0.90 -7.69 9.86
CA LEU A 121 -1.62 -8.34 8.75
C LEU A 121 -2.05 -9.79 9.04
#